data_AF-A0A536DIL9-F1
#
_entry.id   AF-A0A536DIL9-F1
#
_cell.length_a   1.000
_cell.length_b   1.000
_cell.length_c   1.000
_cell.angle_alpha   90.00
_cell.angle_beta   90.00
_cell.angle_gamma   90.00
#
_symmetry.space_group_name_H-M   'P 1'
#
loop_
_entity.id
_entity.type
_entity.pdbx_description
1 polymer ?
#
loop_
_entity_poly.entity_id
_entity_poly.type
_entity_poly.pdbx_seq_one_letter_code
_entity_poly.pdbx_strand_id
1 'polypeptide(L)'
;MPGQAQPQYRSRIEQVDPDGQASQPLLDDARYPGPAPDGSRFAFVRSIDRGAGIFVHSLADGSDAELVPAGQFLALAYPRFSPDGQQLAFAAVSRLAPIGRGASPLLGGWLTIRVAEAHGFPWEIWLVDADGANLRQLPDVLDDDPSVTWSPMAASC
;
A
#
# COMPACT_ATOMS: atom_id res chain seq x y z
N MET A 1 32.46 8.15 -18.84
CA MET A 1 31.18 8.18 -19.58
C MET A 1 30.27 9.16 -18.86
N PRO A 2 29.65 10.16 -19.51
CA PRO A 2 28.72 11.05 -18.82
C PRO A 2 27.50 10.25 -18.35
N GLY A 3 27.17 10.37 -17.07
CA GLY A 3 26.05 9.68 -16.44
C GLY A 3 24.74 10.08 -17.12
N GLN A 4 24.04 9.10 -17.69
CA GLN A 4 22.68 9.31 -18.12
C GLN A 4 21.87 9.68 -16.88
N ALA A 5 21.34 10.90 -16.84
CA ALA A 5 20.32 11.26 -15.87
C ALA A 5 19.19 10.24 -16.03
N GLN A 6 18.96 9.43 -14.99
CA GLN A 6 17.79 8.55 -14.98
C GLN A 6 16.57 9.45 -15.18
N PRO A 7 15.69 9.17 -16.16
CA PRO A 7 14.46 9.92 -16.31
C PRO A 7 13.72 9.85 -14.97
N GLN A 8 13.51 11.01 -14.34
CA GLN A 8 12.66 11.09 -13.17
C GLN A 8 11.23 10.87 -13.67
N TYR A 9 10.75 9.63 -13.59
CA TYR A 9 9.35 9.34 -13.80
C TYR A 9 8.58 9.99 -12.66
N ARG A 10 8.01 11.17 -12.92
CA ARG A 10 7.07 11.80 -12.00
C ARG A 10 5.83 10.91 -11.91
N SER A 11 5.59 10.34 -10.75
CA SER A 11 4.31 9.70 -10.47
C SER A 11 3.26 10.77 -10.24
N ARG A 12 2.11 10.67 -10.89
CA ARG A 12 0.99 11.59 -10.67
C ARG A 12 -0.32 10.82 -10.66
N ILE A 13 -1.31 11.39 -9.98
CA ILE A 13 -2.70 10.97 -10.06
C ILE A 13 -3.41 11.97 -10.97
N GLU A 14 -4.14 11.45 -11.94
CA GLU A 14 -5.01 12.22 -12.82
C GLU A 14 -6.47 11.88 -12.55
N GLN A 15 -7.33 12.87 -12.69
CA GLN A 15 -8.77 12.67 -12.77
C GLN A 15 -9.16 12.61 -14.24
N VAL A 16 -9.86 11.55 -14.62
CA VAL A 16 -10.32 11.31 -15.98
C VAL A 16 -11.84 11.28 -15.98
N ASP A 17 -12.45 11.90 -16.98
CA ASP A 17 -13.90 11.83 -17.18
C ASP A 17 -14.34 10.37 -17.36
N PRO A 18 -15.57 9.99 -16.93
CA PRO A 18 -16.07 8.62 -17.09
C PRO A 18 -16.04 8.12 -18.54
N ASP A 19 -16.21 9.03 -19.50
CA ASP A 19 -16.21 8.75 -20.93
C ASP A 19 -14.78 8.71 -21.53
N GLY A 20 -13.75 8.99 -20.72
CA GLY A 20 -12.33 8.96 -21.10
C GLY A 20 -11.86 10.12 -21.98
N GLN A 21 -12.72 11.09 -22.27
CA GLN A 21 -12.47 12.14 -23.26
C GLN A 21 -11.67 13.34 -22.71
N ALA A 22 -11.60 13.50 -21.39
CA ALA A 22 -10.76 14.52 -20.75
C ALA A 22 -10.03 13.95 -19.53
N SER A 23 -8.82 14.45 -19.31
CA SER A 23 -7.98 14.15 -18.15
C SER A 23 -7.35 15.44 -17.63
N GLN A 24 -7.29 15.60 -16.31
CA GLN A 24 -6.59 16.69 -15.65
C GLN A 24 -5.71 16.16 -14.50
N PRO A 25 -4.50 16.71 -14.31
CA PRO A 25 -3.65 16.34 -13.18
C PRO A 25 -4.31 16.78 -11.87
N LEU A 26 -4.32 15.89 -10.88
CA LEU A 26 -4.90 16.14 -9.56
C LEU A 26 -3.81 16.26 -8.50
N LEU A 27 -2.85 15.33 -8.48
CA LEU A 27 -1.71 15.36 -7.57
C LEU A 27 -0.43 14.92 -8.27
N ASP A 28 0.64 15.66 -8.07
CA ASP A 28 2.01 15.23 -8.38
C ASP A 28 2.60 14.42 -7.21
N ASP A 29 3.65 13.66 -7.52
CA ASP A 29 4.40 12.80 -6.59
C ASP A 29 3.52 11.84 -5.78
N ALA A 30 2.44 11.36 -6.40
CA ALA A 30 1.46 10.48 -5.79
C ALA A 30 1.30 9.18 -6.59
N ARG A 31 1.14 8.04 -5.89
CA ARG A 31 1.00 6.70 -6.47
C ARG A 31 -0.15 5.94 -5.85
N TYR A 32 -0.62 4.92 -6.58
CA TYR A 32 -1.59 3.92 -6.12
C TYR A 32 -2.87 4.55 -5.54
N PRO A 33 -3.63 5.33 -6.31
CA PRO A 33 -4.89 5.88 -5.82
C PRO A 33 -5.84 4.76 -5.35
N GLY A 34 -6.50 4.99 -4.23
CA GLY A 34 -7.56 4.17 -3.68
C GLY A 34 -8.76 5.06 -3.32
N PRO A 35 -9.72 5.25 -4.23
CA PRO A 35 -10.91 6.05 -3.96
C PRO A 35 -11.70 5.53 -2.75
N ALA A 36 -12.24 6.44 -1.94
CA ALA A 36 -13.23 6.08 -0.92
C ALA A 36 -14.58 5.77 -1.59
N PRO A 37 -15.42 4.89 -0.98
CA PRO A 37 -16.70 4.49 -1.57
C PRO A 37 -17.68 5.64 -1.80
N ASP A 38 -17.60 6.69 -0.98
CA ASP A 38 -18.43 7.89 -1.08
C ASP A 38 -17.95 8.87 -2.16
N GLY A 39 -16.79 8.61 -2.76
CA GLY A 39 -16.15 9.47 -3.75
C GLY A 39 -15.71 10.83 -3.21
N SER A 40 -15.69 11.06 -1.89
CA SER A 40 -15.34 12.36 -1.31
C SER A 40 -13.83 12.56 -1.12
N ARG A 41 -13.09 11.45 -1.11
CA ARG A 41 -11.66 11.39 -0.82
C ARG A 41 -11.02 10.17 -1.47
N PHE A 42 -9.69 10.15 -1.51
CA PHE A 42 -8.93 8.95 -1.91
C PHE A 42 -7.64 8.83 -1.12
N ALA A 43 -7.20 7.60 -0.88
CA ALA A 43 -5.90 7.30 -0.30
C ALA A 43 -4.85 7.17 -1.40
N PHE A 44 -3.60 7.51 -1.08
CA PHE A 44 -2.47 7.40 -2.00
C PHE A 44 -1.15 7.24 -1.25
N VAL A 45 -0.14 6.73 -1.94
CA VAL A 45 1.23 6.64 -1.41
C VAL A 45 2.03 7.85 -1.90
N ARG A 46 2.72 8.52 -0.97
CA ARG A 46 3.66 9.60 -1.26
C ARG A 46 4.99 9.34 -0.56
N SER A 47 6.08 9.61 -1.28
CA SER A 47 7.43 9.60 -0.71
C SER A 47 7.82 11.01 -0.31
N ILE A 48 8.19 11.20 0.97
CA ILE A 48 8.74 12.44 1.51
C ILE A 48 10.12 12.17 2.12
N ASP A 49 10.79 13.18 2.65
CA ASP A 49 12.16 13.06 3.20
C ASP A 49 12.34 11.94 4.25
N ARG A 50 11.28 11.63 5.00
CA ARG A 50 11.27 10.58 6.03
C ARG A 50 11.03 9.16 5.48
N GLY A 51 10.64 9.02 4.21
CA GLY A 51 10.26 7.75 3.58
C GLY A 51 8.88 7.80 2.92
N ALA A 52 8.34 6.64 2.56
CA ALA A 52 6.98 6.51 2.04
C ALA A 52 5.96 6.50 3.19
N GLY A 53 4.83 7.18 2.98
CA GLY A 53 3.63 7.14 3.83
C GLY A 53 2.36 6.98 3.01
N ILE A 54 1.24 6.68 3.67
CA ILE A 54 -0.09 6.70 3.05
C ILE A 54 -0.80 7.98 3.50
N PHE A 55 -1.30 8.72 2.53
CA PHE A 55 -2.02 9.97 2.72
C PHE A 55 -3.46 9.83 2.21
N VAL A 56 -4.36 10.63 2.74
CA VAL A 56 -5.74 10.78 2.27
C VAL A 56 -5.93 12.19 1.76
N HIS A 57 -6.32 12.30 0.49
CA HIS A 57 -6.67 13.55 -0.16
C HIS A 57 -8.18 13.78 -0.11
N SER A 58 -8.60 14.95 0.36
CA SER A 58 -9.99 15.40 0.35
C SER A 58 -10.31 16.17 -0.93
N LEU A 59 -11.33 15.73 -1.68
CA LEU A 59 -11.77 16.43 -2.90
C LEU A 59 -12.58 17.70 -2.60
N ALA A 60 -13.06 17.86 -1.37
CA ALA A 60 -13.90 19.00 -0.98
C ALA A 60 -13.06 20.28 -0.75
N ASP A 61 -11.89 20.14 -0.13
CA ASP A 61 -11.03 21.26 0.27
C ASP A 61 -9.58 21.15 -0.23
N GLY A 62 -9.24 20.06 -0.94
CA GLY A 62 -7.91 19.83 -1.49
C GLY A 62 -6.84 19.50 -0.45
N SER A 63 -7.23 19.22 0.79
CA SER A 63 -6.30 18.91 1.88
C SER A 63 -5.75 17.48 1.82
N ASP A 64 -4.52 17.31 2.30
CA ASP A 64 -3.87 16.02 2.49
C ASP A 64 -3.67 15.74 3.98
N ALA A 65 -4.09 14.56 4.44
CA ALA A 65 -3.83 14.06 5.78
C ALA A 65 -2.93 12.82 5.75
N GLU A 66 -1.89 12.77 6.58
CA GLU A 66 -1.02 11.59 6.75
C GLU A 66 -1.74 10.53 7.59
N LEU A 67 -2.19 9.43 6.97
CA LEU A 67 -2.92 8.34 7.62
C LEU A 67 -1.98 7.27 8.17
N VAL A 68 -0.97 6.88 7.38
CA VAL A 68 0.13 6.01 7.80
C VAL A 68 1.43 6.80 7.75
N PRO A 69 2.06 7.07 8.90
CA PRO A 69 3.26 7.90 8.98
C PRO A 69 4.40 7.44 8.08
N ALA A 70 5.02 8.41 7.42
CA ALA A 70 6.15 8.18 6.55
C ALA A 70 7.34 7.58 7.29
N GLY A 71 7.96 6.57 6.68
CA GLY A 71 9.14 5.90 7.23
C GLY A 71 8.83 4.80 8.24
N GLN A 72 7.56 4.54 8.54
CA GLN A 72 7.16 3.41 9.38
C GLN A 72 7.43 2.05 8.70
N PHE A 73 7.28 1.99 7.38
CA PHE A 73 7.50 0.80 6.56
C PHE A 73 8.65 1.01 5.56
N LEU A 74 9.23 -0.08 5.05
CA LEU A 74 10.24 -0.04 3.98
C LEU A 74 9.61 0.28 2.63
N ALA A 75 8.41 -0.26 2.37
CA ALA A 75 7.62 -0.01 1.17
C ALA A 75 6.12 -0.07 1.51
N LEU A 76 5.32 0.64 0.71
CA LEU A 76 3.86 0.76 0.84
C LEU A 76 3.24 0.73 -0.56
N ALA A 77 2.15 -0.02 -0.72
CA ALA A 77 1.45 -0.14 -2.00
C ALA A 77 -0.06 -0.38 -1.81
N TYR A 78 -0.80 -0.08 -2.88
CA TYR A 78 -2.22 -0.43 -3.09
C TYR A 78 -3.18 -0.16 -1.90
N PRO A 79 -3.27 1.08 -1.40
CA PRO A 79 -4.29 1.41 -0.40
C PRO A 79 -5.70 1.23 -0.98
N ARG A 80 -6.60 0.61 -0.21
CA ARG A 80 -8.00 0.34 -0.58
C ARG A 80 -8.93 0.50 0.61
N PHE A 81 -9.88 1.43 0.51
CA PHE A 81 -10.91 1.60 1.53
C PHE A 81 -11.85 0.41 1.56
N SER A 82 -12.31 0.06 2.76
CA SER A 82 -13.43 -0.87 2.95
C SER A 82 -14.72 -0.32 2.34
N PRO A 83 -15.71 -1.16 2.00
CA PRO A 83 -16.95 -0.71 1.36
C PRO A 83 -17.75 0.28 2.22
N ASP A 84 -17.60 0.22 3.54
CA ASP A 84 -18.20 1.17 4.49
C ASP A 84 -17.32 2.41 4.75
N GLY A 85 -16.13 2.48 4.16
CA GLY A 85 -15.19 3.60 4.28
C GLY A 85 -14.51 3.74 5.65
N GLN A 86 -14.70 2.79 6.57
CA GLN A 86 -14.21 2.86 7.94
C GLN A 86 -12.78 2.34 8.12
N GLN A 87 -12.28 1.53 7.19
CA GLN A 87 -10.95 0.95 7.23
C GLN A 87 -10.23 1.14 5.90
N LEU A 88 -8.91 1.05 5.94
CA LEU A 88 -8.04 1.02 4.78
C LEU A 88 -7.14 -0.22 4.85
N ALA A 89 -7.21 -1.07 3.83
CA ALA A 89 -6.27 -2.16 3.62
C ALA A 89 -5.12 -1.71 2.71
N PHE A 90 -3.90 -2.17 2.96
CA PHE A 90 -2.74 -1.87 2.12
C PHE A 90 -1.67 -2.96 2.21
N ALA A 91 -0.80 -3.01 1.21
CA ALA A 91 0.38 -3.87 1.22
C ALA A 91 1.58 -3.09 1.77
N ALA A 92 2.38 -3.72 2.61
CA ALA A 92 3.59 -3.12 3.16
C ALA A 92 4.75 -4.11 3.30
N VAL A 93 5.97 -3.58 3.29
CA VAL A 93 7.16 -4.32 3.72
C VAL A 93 7.60 -3.77 5.07
N SER A 94 7.47 -4.57 6.13
CA SER A 94 7.87 -4.18 7.48
C SER A 94 9.39 -4.25 7.68
N ARG A 95 9.94 -3.35 8.50
CA ARG A 95 11.34 -3.42 8.95
C ARG A 95 11.62 -4.63 9.86
N LEU A 96 10.57 -5.30 10.33
CA LEU A 96 10.59 -6.42 11.27
C LEU A 96 10.12 -7.71 10.60
N ALA A 97 10.77 -8.15 9.53
CA ALA A 97 10.74 -9.56 9.19
C ALA A 97 11.94 -10.24 9.87
N PRO A 98 11.80 -10.89 11.04
CA PRO A 98 12.67 -12.03 11.30
C PRO A 98 12.33 -13.06 10.22
N ILE A 99 13.18 -13.16 9.22
CA ILE A 99 13.30 -14.36 8.38
C ILE A 99 13.44 -15.55 9.34
N GLY A 100 12.34 -16.25 9.63
CA GLY A 100 12.34 -17.40 10.53
C GLY A 100 11.15 -17.49 11.48
N ARG A 101 9.97 -17.84 10.97
CA ARG A 101 9.04 -18.71 11.72
C ARG A 101 8.85 -20.01 10.94
N GLY A 102 9.89 -20.82 10.99
CA GLY A 102 9.95 -22.13 10.34
C GLY A 102 11.19 -22.93 10.71
N ALA A 103 11.62 -22.86 11.98
CA ALA A 103 12.60 -23.80 12.50
C ALA A 103 11.92 -24.58 13.64
N SER A 104 11.27 -25.69 13.28
CA SER A 104 11.00 -26.75 14.24
C SER A 104 12.33 -27.43 14.54
N PRO A 105 12.89 -27.38 15.76
CA PRO A 105 14.17 -28.01 16.07
C PRO A 105 14.08 -29.54 16.19
N LEU A 106 12.97 -30.16 15.80
CA LEU A 106 12.67 -31.56 16.10
C LEU A 106 13.05 -32.57 15.01
N LEU A 107 13.58 -32.15 13.87
CA LEU A 107 14.09 -33.07 12.86
C LEU A 107 15.47 -32.59 12.39
N GLY A 108 16.46 -33.47 12.60
CA GLY A 108 17.87 -33.26 12.28
C GLY A 108 18.07 -32.65 10.89
N GLY A 109 19.07 -31.78 10.82
CA GLY A 109 19.38 -30.94 9.66
C GLY A 109 19.67 -31.71 8.37
N TRP A 110 20.23 -30.96 7.41
CA TRP A 110 20.62 -31.40 6.06
C TRP A 110 19.49 -31.42 5.03
N LEU A 111 18.58 -30.45 5.06
CA LEU A 111 17.84 -29.96 3.89
C LEU A 111 17.26 -28.56 4.21
N THR A 112 18.13 -27.62 4.60
CA THR A 112 17.73 -26.22 4.42
C THR A 112 17.85 -25.95 2.93
N ILE A 113 16.73 -25.92 2.21
CA ILE A 113 16.69 -25.11 1.00
C ILE A 113 17.03 -23.71 1.51
N ARG A 114 18.25 -23.24 1.24
CA ARG A 114 18.48 -21.80 1.24
C ARG A 114 17.65 -21.34 0.06
N VAL A 115 16.38 -21.01 0.33
CA VAL A 115 15.56 -20.31 -0.65
C VAL A 115 16.42 -19.12 -1.01
N ALA A 116 16.93 -19.12 -2.23
CA ALA A 116 17.70 -18.03 -2.74
C ALA A 116 16.84 -16.78 -2.55
N GLU A 117 17.42 -15.72 -1.99
CA GLU A 117 16.85 -14.38 -1.88
C GLU A 117 16.65 -13.77 -3.29
N ALA A 118 15.81 -14.40 -4.11
CA ALA A 118 15.49 -13.97 -5.46
C ALA A 118 14.14 -13.25 -5.54
N HIS A 119 13.38 -13.21 -4.44
CA HIS A 119 11.98 -12.73 -4.42
C HIS A 119 11.75 -11.40 -3.67
N GLY A 120 12.80 -10.74 -3.15
CA GLY A 120 12.62 -9.53 -2.33
C GLY A 120 12.05 -9.83 -0.94
N PHE A 121 11.80 -8.78 -0.15
CA PHE A 121 11.12 -8.94 1.14
C PHE A 121 9.63 -9.28 0.89
N PRO A 122 9.04 -10.27 1.59
CA PRO A 122 7.63 -10.58 1.40
C PRO A 122 6.77 -9.37 1.80
N TRP A 123 5.73 -9.10 1.01
CA TRP A 123 4.76 -8.09 1.36
C TRP A 123 3.73 -8.65 2.32
N GLU A 124 3.33 -7.82 3.27
CA GLU A 124 2.34 -8.10 4.29
C GLU A 124 1.08 -7.28 4.00
N ILE A 125 -0.10 -7.83 4.30
CA ILE A 125 -1.33 -7.06 4.28
C ILE A 125 -1.60 -6.45 5.66
N TRP A 126 -1.85 -5.14 5.66
CA TRP A 126 -2.16 -4.36 6.84
C TRP A 126 -3.55 -3.74 6.72
N LEU A 127 -4.17 -3.53 7.89
CA LEU A 127 -5.41 -2.77 8.08
C LEU A 127 -5.15 -1.62 9.03
N VAL A 128 -5.71 -0.47 8.72
CA VAL A 128 -5.78 0.70 9.60
C VAL A 128 -7.20 1.26 9.57
N ASP A 129 -7.68 1.81 10.67
CA ASP A 129 -8.94 2.54 10.68
C ASP A 129 -8.79 3.86 9.90
N ALA A 130 -9.90 4.39 9.38
CA ALA A 130 -9.88 5.59 8.54
C ALA A 130 -9.47 6.88 9.27
N ASP A 131 -9.33 6.83 10.59
CA ASP A 131 -8.77 7.88 11.45
C ASP A 131 -7.27 7.68 11.77
N GLY A 132 -6.66 6.60 11.27
CA GLY A 132 -5.26 6.24 11.51
C GLY A 132 -5.05 5.34 12.72
N ALA A 133 -6.10 5.00 13.47
CA ALA A 133 -6.02 4.12 14.63
C ALA A 133 -5.95 2.63 14.23
N ASN A 134 -5.69 1.78 15.23
CA ASN A 134 -5.81 0.32 15.15
C ASN A 134 -5.05 -0.35 13.98
N LEU A 135 -3.89 0.20 13.63
CA LEU A 135 -3.00 -0.39 12.64
C LEU A 135 -2.59 -1.82 13.03
N ARG A 136 -2.92 -2.80 12.19
CA ARG A 136 -2.63 -4.22 12.44
C ARG A 136 -2.34 -4.98 11.15
N GLN A 137 -1.46 -5.97 11.23
CA GLN A 137 -1.19 -6.92 10.16
C GLN A 137 -2.31 -7.98 10.11
N LEU A 138 -2.77 -8.35 8.91
CA LEU A 138 -3.60 -9.55 8.71
C LEU A 138 -2.71 -10.81 8.69
N PRO A 139 -3.21 -11.99 9.11
CA PRO A 139 -2.41 -13.22 9.19
C PRO A 139 -1.78 -13.63 7.85
N ASP A 140 -0.60 -14.27 7.91
CA ASP A 140 0.33 -14.60 6.81
C ASP A 140 -0.29 -14.79 5.42
N VAL A 141 -0.42 -13.68 4.71
CA VAL A 141 -0.45 -13.64 3.25
C VAL A 141 0.94 -13.18 2.83
N LEU A 142 1.82 -14.16 2.55
CA LEU A 142 3.18 -13.92 2.08
C LEU A 142 3.16 -13.95 0.56
N ASP A 143 3.02 -12.78 -0.05
CA ASP A 143 2.97 -12.59 -1.51
C ASP A 143 4.01 -11.54 -1.93
N ASP A 144 4.46 -11.61 -3.17
CA ASP A 144 5.50 -10.73 -3.72
C ASP A 144 4.92 -9.37 -4.16
N ASP A 145 3.61 -9.26 -4.41
CA ASP A 145 2.91 -7.99 -4.71
C ASP A 145 1.38 -8.10 -4.53
N PRO A 146 0.86 -8.28 -3.29
CA PRO A 146 -0.55 -8.57 -3.09
C PRO A 146 -1.40 -7.32 -3.34
N SER A 147 -2.41 -7.47 -4.22
CA SER A 147 -3.50 -6.51 -4.32
C SER A 147 -4.69 -7.00 -3.50
N VAL A 148 -5.20 -6.14 -2.63
CA VAL A 148 -6.37 -6.44 -1.80
C VAL A 148 -7.63 -5.90 -2.45
N THR A 149 -8.71 -6.67 -2.38
CA THR A 149 -10.06 -6.19 -2.68
C THR A 149 -11.01 -6.67 -1.59
N TRP A 150 -12.02 -5.86 -1.32
CA TRP A 150 -13.05 -6.21 -0.35
C TRP A 150 -14.15 -7.00 -1.04
N SER A 151 -14.64 -8.06 -0.39
CA SER A 151 -15.86 -8.71 -0.86
C SER A 151 -16.98 -7.67 -0.86
N PRO A 152 -17.78 -7.54 -1.93
CA PRO A 152 -19.03 -6.79 -1.83
C PRO A 152 -19.84 -7.43 -0.72
N MET A 153 -20.35 -6.63 0.22
CA MET A 153 -21.27 -7.16 1.23
C MET A 153 -22.42 -7.82 0.49
N ALA A 154 -22.64 -9.12 0.72
CA ALA A 154 -23.85 -9.78 0.25
C ALA A 154 -25.02 -8.99 0.85
N ALA A 155 -25.85 -8.38 0.01
CA ALA A 155 -27.17 -7.98 0.42
C ALA A 155 -27.82 -9.26 0.97
N SER A 156 -28.08 -9.26 2.27
CA SER A 156 -28.83 -10.31 2.93
C SER A 156 -30.16 -10.49 2.21
N CYS A 157 -30.36 -11.68 1.65
CA CYS A 157 -31.64 -12.26 1.25
C CYS A 157 -31.79 -13.60 1.97
#